data_AF-A0A7L2RJ82-F1
#
_entry.id   AF-A0A7L2RJ82-F1
#
_cell.length_a   1.000
_cell.length_b   1.000
_cell.length_c   1.000
_cell.angle_alpha   90.00
_cell.angle_beta   90.00
_cell.angle_gamma   90.00
#
_symmetry.space_group_name_H-M   'P 1'
#
loop_
_entity.id
_entity.type
_entity.pdbx_description
1 polymer ?
#
loop_
_entity_poly.entity_id
_entity_poly.type
_entity_poly.pdbx_seq_one_letter_code
_entity_poly.pdbx_strand_id
1 'polypeptide(L)'
;IMEQGCFICRGRGPLKHTSDVINAAKMISESGSRMDVLARLIAEQCPDQSCKQDLLAYLEQIKLYSHQLKICSQVKAEIQNLGGELIMSAVSRE
;
A
#
# COMPACT_ATOMS: atom_id res chain seq x y z
N ILE A 1 2.40 -0.30 -10.19
CA ILE A 1 1.29 0.14 -9.29
C ILE A 1 1.82 0.97 -8.12
N MET A 2 2.90 0.56 -7.44
CA MET A 2 3.53 1.37 -6.36
C MET A 2 4.07 2.73 -6.86
N GLU A 3 4.66 2.76 -8.07
CA GLU A 3 5.03 4.00 -8.79
C GLU A 3 3.85 4.96 -9.00
N GLN A 4 2.65 4.43 -9.27
CA GLN A 4 1.44 5.23 -9.42
C GLN A 4 0.95 5.79 -8.08
N GLY A 5 1.19 5.08 -6.97
CA GLY A 5 0.90 5.55 -5.62
C GLY A 5 1.74 6.78 -5.21
N CYS A 6 3.00 6.82 -5.62
CA CYS A 6 3.90 7.97 -5.40
C CYS A 6 3.43 9.24 -6.15
N PHE A 7 2.90 9.06 -7.37
CA PHE A 7 2.32 10.14 -8.16
C PHE A 7 1.06 10.77 -7.52
N ILE A 8 0.33 10.02 -6.69
CA ILE A 8 -0.90 10.48 -6.00
C ILE A 8 -0.58 11.36 -4.78
N CYS A 9 0.53 11.10 -4.07
CA CYS A 9 1.04 12.05 -3.06
C CYS A 9 1.45 13.39 -3.69
N ARG A 10 1.77 13.38 -4.99
CA ARG A 10 2.17 14.56 -5.79
C ARG A 10 1.04 15.13 -6.67
N GLY A 11 -0.18 14.59 -6.62
CA GLY A 11 -1.33 15.09 -7.38
C GLY A 11 -1.22 14.99 -8.91
N ARG A 12 -0.37 14.10 -9.45
CA ARG A 12 -0.19 13.93 -10.90
C ARG A 12 -0.38 12.47 -11.31
N GLY A 13 -1.60 11.98 -11.44
CA GLY A 13 -1.84 10.60 -11.89
C GLY A 13 -3.18 10.43 -12.60
N PRO A 14 -3.39 9.33 -13.36
CA PRO A 14 -4.60 9.08 -14.15
C PRO A 14 -5.85 8.75 -13.30
N LEU A 15 -5.69 8.60 -11.99
CA LEU A 15 -6.76 8.28 -11.04
C LEU A 15 -7.39 9.60 -10.55
N LYS A 16 -8.58 9.92 -11.07
CA LYS A 16 -9.23 11.23 -10.89
C LYS A 16 -10.15 11.28 -9.67
N HIS A 17 -10.60 10.13 -9.18
CA HIS A 17 -11.54 10.04 -8.07
C HIS A 17 -10.96 9.27 -6.89
N THR A 18 -11.40 9.59 -5.68
CA THR A 18 -10.91 8.96 -4.45
C THR A 18 -11.25 7.47 -4.38
N SER A 19 -12.33 7.07 -5.05
CA SER A 19 -12.68 5.66 -5.28
C SER A 19 -11.57 4.89 -6.00
N ASP A 20 -10.91 5.53 -6.97
CA ASP A 20 -9.83 4.91 -7.75
C ASP A 20 -8.59 4.66 -6.88
N VAL A 21 -8.34 5.55 -5.92
CA VAL A 21 -7.25 5.43 -4.94
C VAL A 21 -7.51 4.28 -3.97
N ILE A 22 -8.75 4.17 -3.45
CA ILE A 22 -9.16 3.04 -2.60
C ILE A 22 -9.06 1.72 -3.36
N ASN A 23 -9.53 1.69 -4.61
CA ASN A 23 -9.47 0.50 -5.46
C ASN A 23 -8.01 0.11 -5.78
N ALA A 24 -7.14 1.08 -6.07
CA ALA A 24 -5.73 0.82 -6.27
C ALA A 24 -5.06 0.28 -5.00
N ALA A 25 -5.34 0.86 -3.83
CA ALA A 25 -4.83 0.36 -2.55
C ALA A 25 -5.32 -1.07 -2.26
N LYS A 26 -6.59 -1.37 -2.58
CA LYS A 26 -7.16 -2.72 -2.46
C LYS A 26 -6.44 -3.72 -3.39
N MET A 27 -6.23 -3.36 -4.66
CA MET A 27 -5.51 -4.21 -5.62
C MET A 27 -4.06 -4.46 -5.19
N ILE A 28 -3.37 -3.45 -4.64
CA ILE A 28 -2.02 -3.60 -4.08
C ILE A 28 -2.05 -4.57 -2.91
N SER A 29 -2.99 -4.41 -1.98
CA SER A 29 -3.14 -5.29 -0.81
C SER A 29 -3.40 -6.74 -1.22
N GLU A 30 -4.29 -6.98 -2.18
CA GLU A 30 -4.60 -8.34 -2.66
C GLU A 30 -3.41 -8.97 -3.38
N SER A 31 -2.69 -8.19 -4.19
CA SER A 31 -1.46 -8.64 -4.85
C SER A 31 -0.36 -8.96 -3.83
N GLY A 32 -0.23 -8.14 -2.78
CA GLY A 32 0.69 -8.37 -1.67
C GLY A 32 0.37 -9.66 -0.90
N SER A 33 -0.91 -9.96 -0.67
CA SER A 33 -1.32 -11.23 -0.04
C SER A 33 -1.00 -12.45 -0.89
N ARG A 34 -1.20 -12.38 -2.22
CA ARG A 34 -0.80 -13.47 -3.13
C ARG A 34 0.72 -13.69 -3.14
N MET A 35 1.48 -12.59 -3.12
CA MET A 35 2.93 -12.63 -3.05
C MET A 35 3.43 -13.25 -1.72
N ASP A 36 2.80 -12.92 -0.60
CA ASP A 36 3.11 -13.49 0.72
C ASP A 36 2.98 -15.02 0.74
N VAL A 37 1.90 -15.56 0.17
CA VAL A 37 1.69 -17.02 0.08
C VAL A 37 2.83 -17.69 -0.71
N LEU A 38 3.16 -17.16 -1.89
CA LEU A 38 4.23 -17.71 -2.72
C LEU A 38 5.60 -17.61 -2.04
N ALA A 39 5.89 -16.47 -1.42
CA ALA A 39 7.16 -16.26 -0.75
C ALA A 39 7.33 -17.15 0.50
N ARG A 40 6.24 -17.45 1.23
CA ARG A 40 6.26 -18.44 2.32
C ARG A 40 6.54 -19.85 1.83
N LEU A 41 5.97 -20.27 0.69
CA LEU A 41 6.27 -21.57 0.07
C LEU A 41 7.75 -21.67 -0.35
N ILE A 42 8.34 -20.57 -0.82
CA ILE A 42 9.77 -20.50 -1.13
C ILE A 42 10.60 -20.57 0.16
N ALA A 43 10.17 -19.87 1.22
CA ALA A 43 10.84 -19.87 2.52
C ALA A 43 10.84 -21.26 3.18
N GLU A 44 9.82 -22.10 2.93
CA GLU A 44 9.76 -23.48 3.40
C GLU A 44 10.77 -24.40 2.71
N GLN A 45 11.09 -24.11 1.46
CA GLN A 45 12.08 -24.87 0.67
C GLN A 45 13.52 -24.37 0.89
N CYS A 46 13.71 -23.27 1.61
CA CYS A 46 15.03 -22.72 1.87
C CYS A 46 15.74 -23.53 2.98
N PRO A 47 16.90 -24.13 2.69
CA PRO A 47 17.67 -24.88 3.68
C PRO A 47 18.46 -23.96 4.63
N ASP A 48 18.67 -22.69 4.24
CA ASP A 48 19.32 -21.68 5.07
C ASP A 48 18.30 -20.97 5.96
N GLN A 49 18.41 -21.24 7.27
CA GLN A 49 17.51 -20.68 8.27
C GLN A 49 17.66 -19.16 8.43
N SER A 50 18.86 -18.60 8.20
CA SER A 50 19.08 -17.15 8.26
C SER A 50 18.35 -16.46 7.12
N CYS A 51 18.55 -16.96 5.89
CA CYS A 51 17.86 -16.47 4.70
C CYS A 51 16.33 -16.58 4.83
N LYS A 52 15.84 -17.68 5.40
CA LYS A 52 14.41 -17.87 5.70
C LYS A 52 13.87 -16.81 6.65
N GLN A 53 14.59 -16.51 7.73
CA GLN A 53 14.18 -15.51 8.72
C GLN A 53 14.14 -14.11 8.12
N ASP A 54 15.16 -13.73 7.34
CA ASP A 54 15.20 -12.45 6.65
C ASP A 54 14.03 -12.29 5.68
N LEU A 55 13.75 -13.33 4.89
CA LEU A 55 12.62 -13.34 3.97
C LEU A 55 11.29 -13.17 4.70
N LEU A 56 11.08 -13.88 5.81
CA LEU A 56 9.85 -13.75 6.61
C LEU A 56 9.71 -12.35 7.22
N ALA A 57 10.81 -11.75 7.69
CA ALA A 57 10.79 -10.39 8.23
C ALA A 57 10.41 -9.35 7.16
N TYR A 58 10.93 -9.50 5.93
CA TYR A 58 10.53 -8.62 4.81
C TYR A 58 9.06 -8.79 4.43
N LEU A 59 8.52 -10.02 4.48
CA LEU A 59 7.10 -10.25 4.22
C LEU A 59 6.19 -9.59 5.27
N GLU A 60 6.60 -9.59 6.54
CA GLU A 60 5.87 -8.86 7.59
C GLU A 60 5.87 -7.35 7.36
N GLN A 61 7.00 -6.78 6.93
CA GLN A 61 7.05 -5.35 6.57
C GLN A 61 6.13 -5.02 5.38
N ILE A 62 6.13 -5.86 4.34
CA ILE A 62 5.24 -5.67 3.18
C ILE A 62 3.76 -5.73 3.60
N LYS A 63 3.40 -6.63 4.51
CA LYS A 63 2.06 -6.73 5.08
C LYS A 63 1.68 -5.47 5.87
N LEU A 64 2.60 -4.97 6.70
CA LEU A 64 2.42 -3.73 7.45
C LEU A 64 2.16 -2.54 6.52
N TYR A 65 3.01 -2.36 5.50
CA TYR A 65 2.85 -1.25 4.55
C TYR A 65 1.57 -1.36 3.72
N SER A 66 1.17 -2.58 3.33
CA SER A 66 -0.09 -2.80 2.62
C SER A 66 -1.31 -2.43 3.47
N HIS A 67 -1.25 -2.74 4.77
CA HIS A 67 -2.31 -2.38 5.72
C HIS A 67 -2.37 -0.86 5.96
N GLN A 68 -1.22 -0.22 6.18
CA GLN A 68 -1.12 1.24 6.32
C GLN A 68 -1.64 1.95 5.07
N LEU A 69 -1.28 1.49 3.88
CA LEU A 69 -1.76 2.05 2.62
C LEU A 69 -3.29 1.97 2.51
N LYS A 70 -3.89 0.84 2.93
CA LYS A 70 -5.34 0.67 2.97
C LYS A 70 -6.00 1.68 3.91
N ILE A 71 -5.52 1.80 5.14
CA ILE A 71 -6.04 2.78 6.12
C ILE A 71 -5.91 4.20 5.59
N CYS A 72 -4.72 4.60 5.12
CA CYS A 72 -4.46 5.93 4.59
C CYS A 72 -5.36 6.25 3.38
N SER A 73 -5.64 5.27 2.52
CA SER A 73 -6.54 5.45 1.37
C SER A 73 -7.99 5.68 1.78
N GLN A 74 -8.45 5.06 2.88
CA GLN A 74 -9.81 5.19 3.40
C GLN A 74 -10.02 6.51 4.14
N VAL A 75 -9.09 6.89 5.03
CA VAL A 75 -9.15 8.17 5.77
C VAL A 75 -9.13 9.36 4.80
N LYS A 76 -8.30 9.29 3.75
CA LYS A 76 -8.24 10.33 2.71
C LYS A 76 -9.54 10.43 1.89
N ALA A 77 -10.27 9.33 1.75
CA ALA A 77 -11.58 9.30 1.10
C ALA A 77 -12.69 9.91 1.96
N GLU A 78 -12.72 9.57 3.26
CA GLU A 78 -13.70 10.14 4.18
C GLU A 78 -13.54 11.65 4.33
N ILE A 79 -12.30 12.15 4.41
CA ILE A 79 -12.02 13.60 4.47
C ILE A 79 -12.52 14.33 3.21
N GLN A 80 -12.33 13.75 2.02
CA GLN A 80 -12.84 14.36 0.77
C GLN A 80 -14.37 14.32 0.66
N ASN A 81 -15.03 13.33 1.28
CA ASN A 81 -16.49 13.21 1.25
C ASN A 81 -17.19 14.14 2.26
N LEU A 82 -16.52 14.45 3.38
CA LEU A 82 -17.02 15.34 4.45
C LEU A 82 -16.73 16.83 4.16
N GLY A 83 -15.65 17.14 3.45
CA GLY A 83 -15.30 18.50 3.04
C GLY A 83 -15.67 18.76 1.58
N GLY A 84 -16.89 19.25 1.32
CA GLY A 84 -17.37 19.64 -0.01
C GLY A 84 -16.54 20.74 -0.72
N GLU A 85 -15.51 21.25 -0.06
CA GLU A 85 -14.46 22.08 -0.63
C GLU A 85 -13.34 22.04 0.42
N LEU A 86 -12.17 21.43 0.19
CA LEU A 86 -11.01 21.77 1.02
C LEU A 86 -9.67 21.36 0.39
N ILE A 87 -9.02 22.38 -0.16
CA ILE A 87 -7.62 22.77 0.03
C ILE A 87 -6.59 21.62 0.10
N MET A 88 -5.88 21.45 -1.02
CA MET A 88 -4.54 20.84 -1.08
C MET A 88 -3.53 21.65 -0.25
N SER A 89 -3.47 21.46 1.06
CA SER A 89 -2.28 21.88 1.83
C SER A 89 -2.20 21.21 3.19
N ALA A 90 -1.81 19.93 3.21
CA ALA A 90 -1.12 19.33 4.36
C ALA A 90 -0.62 17.93 3.98
N VAL A 91 0.25 17.83 2.96
CA VAL A 91 1.27 16.78 3.01
C VAL A 91 2.32 17.33 3.96
N SER A 92 2.51 16.66 5.11
CA SER A 92 3.57 16.96 6.06
C SER A 92 4.88 17.14 5.30
N ARG A 93 5.35 18.38 5.24
CA ARG A 93 6.72 18.71 4.86
C ARG A 93 7.57 18.48 6.09
N GLU A 94 8.54 17.58 5.98
CA GLU A 94 9.84 17.79 6.61
C GLU A 94 10.73 18.52 5.60
#